data_AF-A0A915E887-F1
#
_entry.id   AF-A0A915E887-F1
#
_cell.length_a   1.000
_cell.length_b   1.000
_cell.length_c   1.000
_cell.angle_alpha   90.00
_cell.angle_beta   90.00
_cell.angle_gamma   90.00
#
_symmetry.space_group_name_H-M   'P 1'
#
loop_
_entity.id
_entity.type
_entity.pdbx_description
1 polymer ?
#
loop_
_entity_poly.entity_id
_entity_poly.type
_entity_poly.pdbx_seq_one_letter_code
_entity_poly.pdbx_strand_id
1 'polypeptide(L)'
;MSASRNLSRELLKFRSKISANKNAQAARYGGRQMVSVMPGDGIGPEMIQHLDRIFTFAHIPVDFEMIALSSKLKGVEDLDNAITSIKRNGVAIKEILKPNLMIRCSNRETWSCDECILDLYANVLHCITIPTVPSKHKDIDIVMIRENTEGEYSGLEHETAPGIVESLKIVTRTKIERIARFAFEYAIQYDRKKIPPFTRLIYKSWEMDCF
;
A
#
# COMPACT_ATOMS: atom_id res chain seq x y z
N MET A 1 33.27 -13.26 -17.00
CA MET A 1 32.03 -14.05 -16.87
C MET A 1 31.51 -14.20 -15.42
N SER A 2 32.02 -13.47 -14.40
CA SER A 2 31.53 -13.59 -13.01
C SER A 2 30.53 -12.50 -12.57
N ALA A 3 30.47 -11.36 -13.25
CA ALA A 3 29.60 -10.24 -12.86
C ALA A 3 28.08 -10.53 -13.02
N SER A 4 27.70 -11.29 -14.05
CA SER A 4 26.29 -11.60 -14.34
C SER A 4 25.62 -12.50 -13.27
N ARG A 5 26.38 -13.38 -12.60
CA ARG A 5 25.85 -14.23 -11.51
C ARG A 5 25.67 -13.49 -10.18
N ASN A 6 26.38 -12.38 -9.98
CA ASN A 6 26.22 -11.56 -8.78
C ASN A 6 25.00 -10.63 -8.90
N LEU A 7 24.76 -10.11 -10.11
CA LEU A 7 23.58 -9.29 -10.41
C LEU A 7 22.28 -10.03 -10.09
N SER A 8 22.19 -11.32 -10.38
CA SER A 8 21.00 -12.13 -10.08
C SER A 8 20.76 -12.35 -8.58
N ARG A 9 21.81 -12.43 -7.75
CA ARG A 9 21.67 -12.49 -6.28
C ARG A 9 21.27 -11.16 -5.67
N GLU A 10 21.78 -10.04 -6.19
CA GLU A 10 21.30 -8.71 -5.79
C GLU A 10 19.85 -8.49 -6.23
N LEU A 11 19.49 -8.98 -7.42
CA LEU A 11 18.11 -8.88 -7.90
C LEU A 11 17.12 -9.67 -7.04
N LEU A 12 17.57 -10.78 -6.45
CA LEU A 12 16.78 -11.56 -5.47
C LEU A 12 16.49 -10.78 -4.18
N LYS A 13 17.26 -9.73 -3.83
CA LYS A 13 16.96 -8.87 -2.68
C LYS A 13 15.71 -8.00 -2.90
N PHE A 14 15.41 -7.63 -4.14
CA PHE A 14 14.17 -6.91 -4.48
C PHE A 14 12.95 -7.83 -4.51
N ARG A 15 13.16 -9.14 -4.50
CA ARG A 15 12.07 -10.11 -4.52
C ARG A 15 11.59 -10.31 -3.09
N SER A 16 10.60 -9.53 -2.67
CA SER A 16 9.80 -9.95 -1.53
C SER A 16 9.20 -11.32 -1.88
N LYS A 17 9.63 -12.38 -1.18
CA LYS A 17 8.92 -13.66 -1.16
C LYS A 17 7.43 -13.34 -0.96
N ILE A 18 6.60 -13.60 -1.97
CA ILE A 18 5.17 -13.29 -1.91
C ILE A 18 4.60 -14.01 -0.69
N SER A 19 4.05 -13.26 0.26
CA SER A 19 3.28 -13.86 1.33
C SER A 19 2.02 -14.42 0.70
N ALA A 20 1.99 -15.74 0.55
CA ALA A 20 0.79 -16.44 0.16
C ALA A 20 -0.17 -16.33 1.35
N ASN A 21 -0.94 -15.25 1.40
CA ASN A 21 -2.07 -15.18 2.30
C ASN A 21 -3.05 -16.26 1.84
N LYS A 22 -3.05 -17.40 2.54
CA LYS A 22 -3.82 -18.60 2.17
C LYS A 22 -5.33 -18.35 2.12
N ASN A 23 -5.79 -17.24 2.71
CA ASN A 23 -7.20 -16.91 2.86
C ASN A 23 -7.71 -15.89 1.83
N ALA A 24 -6.85 -15.32 0.98
CA ALA A 24 -7.31 -14.39 -0.06
C ALA A 24 -7.99 -15.18 -1.18
N GLN A 25 -9.32 -15.07 -1.29
CA GLN A 25 -10.11 -15.66 -2.36
C GLN A 25 -9.80 -14.92 -3.66
N ALA A 26 -8.78 -15.38 -4.38
CA ALA A 26 -8.41 -14.82 -5.68
C ALA A 26 -9.30 -15.39 -6.79
N ALA A 27 -9.85 -14.53 -7.65
CA ALA A 27 -10.58 -14.96 -8.84
C ALA A 27 -9.62 -15.65 -9.81
N ARG A 28 -9.65 -16.99 -9.78
CA ARG A 28 -8.81 -17.84 -10.64
C ARG A 28 -9.68 -18.70 -11.53
N TYR A 29 -9.54 -18.52 -12.84
CA TYR A 29 -10.25 -19.26 -13.86
C TYR A 29 -9.26 -19.93 -14.79
N GLY A 30 -9.37 -21.24 -15.00
CA GLY A 30 -8.47 -21.98 -15.91
C GLY A 30 -6.97 -21.84 -15.57
N GLY A 31 -6.63 -21.64 -14.30
CA GLY A 31 -5.26 -21.42 -13.84
C GLY A 31 -4.72 -20.00 -14.03
N ARG A 32 -5.51 -19.08 -14.61
CA ARG A 32 -5.19 -17.66 -14.77
C ARG A 32 -5.86 -16.85 -13.66
N GLN A 33 -5.16 -15.85 -13.15
CA GLN A 33 -5.66 -14.96 -12.10
C GLN A 33 -6.11 -13.62 -12.68
N MET A 34 -7.34 -13.22 -12.37
CA MET A 34 -7.84 -11.88 -12.72
C MET A 34 -7.30 -10.85 -11.72
N VAL A 35 -6.81 -9.72 -12.24
CA VAL A 35 -6.31 -8.59 -11.43
C VAL A 35 -7.00 -7.31 -11.89
N SER A 36 -7.61 -6.59 -10.96
CA SER A 36 -8.21 -5.29 -11.25
C SER A 36 -7.13 -4.23 -11.45
N VAL A 37 -7.20 -3.46 -12.52
CA VAL A 37 -6.21 -2.41 -12.82
C VAL A 37 -6.90 -1.07 -12.96
N MET A 38 -6.43 -0.10 -12.19
CA MET A 38 -6.86 1.29 -12.25
C MET A 38 -5.73 2.11 -12.87
N PRO A 39 -5.82 2.48 -14.16
CA PRO A 39 -4.74 3.13 -14.89
C PRO A 39 -4.50 4.59 -14.46
N GLY A 40 -5.38 5.19 -13.67
CA GLY A 40 -5.19 6.54 -13.15
C GLY A 40 -5.18 7.61 -14.24
N ASP A 41 -4.57 8.75 -13.92
CA ASP A 41 -4.41 9.87 -14.84
C ASP A 41 -2.93 10.14 -15.15
N GLY A 42 -2.65 10.92 -16.20
CA GLY A 42 -1.28 11.31 -16.54
C GLY A 42 -0.51 10.16 -17.20
N ILE A 43 0.62 9.75 -16.60
CA ILE A 43 1.53 8.72 -17.13
C ILE A 43 1.02 7.29 -16.84
N GLY A 44 0.05 7.16 -15.94
CA GLY A 44 -0.50 5.86 -15.52
C GLY A 44 -0.93 4.91 -16.67
N PRO A 45 -1.73 5.33 -17.68
CA PRO A 45 -2.11 4.43 -18.77
C PRO A 45 -0.91 3.94 -19.61
N GLU A 46 0.14 4.72 -19.74
CA GLU A 46 1.36 4.31 -20.45
C GLU A 46 2.12 3.24 -19.65
N MET A 47 2.22 3.41 -18.32
CA MET A 47 2.85 2.42 -17.43
C MET A 47 2.11 1.10 -17.43
N ILE A 48 0.77 1.12 -17.38
CA ILE A 48 -0.04 -0.10 -17.44
C ILE A 48 0.16 -0.83 -18.79
N GLN A 49 0.25 -0.11 -19.91
CA GLN A 49 0.54 -0.74 -21.20
C GLN A 49 1.91 -1.44 -21.19
N HIS A 50 2.92 -0.86 -20.53
CA HIS A 50 4.22 -1.50 -20.39
C HIS A 50 4.15 -2.75 -19.50
N LEU A 51 3.36 -2.71 -18.41
CA LEU A 51 3.12 -3.88 -17.57
C LEU A 51 2.47 -5.01 -18.38
N ASP A 52 1.43 -4.72 -19.15
CA ASP A 52 0.74 -5.72 -19.99
C ASP A 52 1.69 -6.38 -21.01
N ARG A 53 2.53 -5.58 -21.67
CA ARG A 53 3.57 -6.09 -22.60
C ARG A 53 4.56 -7.02 -21.90
N ILE A 54 5.05 -6.65 -20.72
CA ILE A 54 6.01 -7.47 -19.95
C ILE A 54 5.36 -8.78 -19.49
N PHE A 55 4.13 -8.71 -19.00
CA PHE A 55 3.40 -9.89 -18.51
C PHE A 55 3.05 -10.86 -19.63
N THR A 56 2.64 -10.33 -20.79
CA THR A 56 2.38 -11.12 -22.01
C THR A 56 3.67 -11.78 -22.51
N PHE A 57 4.77 -11.02 -22.57
CA PHE A 57 6.07 -11.55 -23.00
C PHE A 57 6.61 -12.63 -22.05
N ALA A 58 6.40 -12.46 -20.74
CA ALA A 58 6.80 -13.44 -19.73
C ALA A 58 5.82 -14.62 -19.58
N HIS A 59 4.73 -14.66 -20.37
CA HIS A 59 3.67 -15.65 -20.30
C HIS A 59 3.14 -15.90 -18.88
N ILE A 60 3.01 -14.82 -18.10
CA ILE A 60 2.48 -14.90 -16.74
C ILE A 60 0.97 -15.19 -16.82
N PRO A 61 0.43 -16.14 -16.03
CA PRO A 61 -1.00 -16.49 -16.05
C PRO A 61 -1.84 -15.45 -15.29
N VAL A 62 -1.79 -14.19 -15.73
CA VAL A 62 -2.52 -13.06 -15.16
C VAL A 62 -3.26 -12.34 -16.29
N ASP A 63 -4.53 -12.03 -16.03
CA ASP A 63 -5.39 -11.26 -16.91
C ASP A 63 -5.77 -9.95 -16.22
N PHE A 64 -5.65 -8.83 -16.94
CA PHE A 64 -5.93 -7.50 -16.39
C PHE A 64 -7.34 -7.06 -16.72
N GLU A 65 -8.11 -6.73 -15.69
CA GLU A 65 -9.42 -6.10 -15.80
C GLU A 65 -9.26 -4.59 -15.63
N MET A 66 -9.37 -3.85 -16.73
CA MET A 66 -9.20 -2.41 -16.73
C MET A 66 -10.45 -1.69 -16.23
N ILE A 67 -10.31 -0.90 -15.18
CA ILE A 67 -11.38 -0.09 -14.59
C ILE A 67 -11.06 1.37 -14.87
N ALA A 68 -11.87 2.00 -15.72
CA ALA A 68 -11.67 3.38 -16.14
C ALA A 68 -12.08 4.37 -15.03
N LEU A 69 -11.25 4.52 -14.00
CA LEU A 69 -11.33 5.62 -13.05
C LEU A 69 -10.55 6.81 -13.62
N SER A 70 -11.24 7.82 -14.13
CA SER A 70 -10.63 9.09 -14.53
C SER A 70 -11.19 10.22 -13.69
N SER A 71 -10.36 11.23 -13.41
CA SER A 71 -10.76 12.48 -12.72
C SER A 71 -11.94 13.23 -13.36
N LYS A 72 -12.34 12.86 -14.58
CA LYS A 72 -13.51 13.44 -15.28
C LYS A 72 -14.84 12.80 -14.88
N LEU A 73 -14.82 11.60 -14.30
CA LEU A 73 -16.03 10.87 -13.92
C LEU A 73 -16.42 11.25 -12.48
N LYS A 74 -17.62 11.80 -12.34
CA LYS A 74 -18.14 12.40 -11.08
C LYS A 74 -19.00 11.43 -10.26
N GLY A 75 -19.16 10.18 -10.69
CA GLY A 75 -20.09 9.23 -10.08
C GLY A 75 -19.48 8.48 -8.91
N VAL A 76 -20.21 8.40 -7.78
CA VAL A 76 -19.93 7.44 -6.70
C VAL A 76 -19.99 6.00 -7.24
N GLU A 77 -20.80 5.76 -8.26
CA GLU A 77 -20.99 4.47 -8.92
C GLU A 77 -19.71 3.89 -9.53
N ASP A 78 -18.82 4.73 -10.07
CA ASP A 78 -17.56 4.26 -10.65
C ASP A 78 -16.61 3.75 -9.56
N LEU A 79 -16.63 4.40 -8.39
CA LEU A 79 -15.88 3.97 -7.21
C LEU A 79 -16.44 2.66 -6.64
N ASP A 80 -17.76 2.54 -6.58
CA ASP A 80 -18.41 1.32 -6.12
C ASP A 80 -18.16 0.13 -7.06
N ASN A 81 -18.15 0.37 -8.37
CA ASN A 81 -17.75 -0.63 -9.37
C ASN A 81 -16.29 -1.05 -9.17
N ALA A 82 -15.41 -0.08 -8.94
CA ALA A 82 -14.01 -0.33 -8.64
C ALA A 82 -13.83 -1.19 -7.39
N ILE A 83 -14.46 -0.83 -6.28
CA ILE A 83 -14.44 -1.58 -5.01
C ILE A 83 -15.01 -2.99 -5.20
N THR A 84 -16.10 -3.12 -5.96
CA THR A 84 -16.73 -4.43 -6.23
C THR A 84 -15.80 -5.33 -7.05
N SER A 85 -15.13 -4.78 -8.06
CA SER A 85 -14.13 -5.52 -8.84
C SER A 85 -12.94 -5.95 -7.98
N ILE A 86 -12.42 -5.06 -7.10
CA ILE A 86 -11.35 -5.41 -6.15
C ILE A 86 -11.81 -6.54 -5.23
N LYS A 87 -13.01 -6.46 -4.66
CA LYS A 87 -13.56 -7.49 -3.77
C LYS A 87 -13.74 -8.82 -4.49
N ARG A 88 -14.14 -8.80 -5.77
CA ARG A 88 -14.28 -10.00 -6.60
C ARG A 88 -12.94 -10.66 -6.91
N ASN A 89 -11.95 -9.87 -7.31
CA ASN A 89 -10.67 -10.39 -7.80
C ASN A 89 -9.66 -10.65 -6.67
N GLY A 90 -9.78 -9.91 -5.57
CA GLY A 90 -8.93 -9.99 -4.38
C GLY A 90 -7.58 -9.27 -4.49
N VAL A 91 -7.19 -8.83 -5.69
CA VAL A 91 -5.93 -8.13 -5.96
C VAL A 91 -6.16 -7.01 -6.96
N ALA A 92 -5.51 -5.87 -6.73
CA ALA A 92 -5.59 -4.74 -7.64
C ALA A 92 -4.25 -4.01 -7.79
N ILE A 93 -4.07 -3.40 -8.95
CA ILE A 93 -2.97 -2.48 -9.27
C ILE A 93 -3.59 -1.10 -9.47
N LYS A 94 -3.10 -0.12 -8.70
CA LYS A 94 -3.60 1.26 -8.73
C LYS A 94 -2.47 2.21 -9.09
N GLU A 95 -2.68 2.98 -10.14
CA GLU A 95 -1.83 4.11 -10.50
C GLU A 95 -2.29 5.40 -9.81
N ILE A 96 -1.46 6.44 -9.90
CA ILE A 96 -1.73 7.74 -9.29
C ILE A 96 -2.90 8.43 -10.02
N LEU A 97 -3.93 8.80 -9.27
CA LEU A 97 -5.04 9.65 -9.72
C LEU A 97 -4.72 11.12 -9.45
N LYS A 98 -5.19 12.06 -10.29
CA LYS A 98 -4.95 13.49 -10.05
C LYS A 98 -5.76 14.00 -8.85
N PRO A 99 -5.20 14.94 -8.05
CA PRO A 99 -5.81 15.52 -6.84
C PRO A 99 -7.18 16.21 -6.99
N ASN A 100 -7.75 16.30 -8.18
CA ASN A 100 -8.99 17.05 -8.40
C ASN A 100 -10.26 16.31 -7.95
N LEU A 101 -10.14 15.03 -7.58
CA LEU A 101 -11.26 14.19 -7.17
C LEU A 101 -11.30 14.08 -5.64
N MET A 102 -11.61 15.19 -4.96
CA MET A 102 -12.11 15.15 -3.59
C MET A 102 -13.53 14.56 -3.63
N ILE A 103 -13.64 13.23 -3.76
CA ILE A 103 -14.92 12.56 -3.48
C ILE A 103 -15.13 12.68 -1.97
N ARG A 104 -16.02 13.59 -1.58
CA ARG A 104 -16.56 13.68 -0.21
C ARG A 104 -17.33 12.40 0.10
N CYS A 105 -16.65 11.38 0.56
CA CYS A 105 -17.30 10.33 1.35
C CYS A 105 -17.52 10.91 2.75
N SER A 106 -18.74 11.42 2.99
CA SER A 106 -19.27 11.85 4.29
C SER A 106 -18.23 12.41 5.27
N ASN A 107 -18.03 13.73 5.25
CA ASN A 107 -17.18 14.46 6.21
C ASN A 107 -15.70 14.03 6.29
N ARG A 108 -15.18 13.23 5.35
CA ARG A 108 -13.75 12.93 5.24
C ARG A 108 -13.20 13.51 3.94
N GLU A 109 -12.34 14.50 4.09
CA GLU A 109 -11.68 15.21 2.99
C GLU A 109 -10.31 14.58 2.66
N THR A 110 -10.21 13.28 2.37
CA THR A 110 -8.90 12.73 1.95
C THR A 110 -8.99 11.42 1.16
N TRP A 111 -7.97 11.22 0.32
CA TRP A 111 -7.53 10.11 -0.55
C TRP A 111 -7.83 8.65 -0.15
N SER A 112 -8.44 8.42 1.01
CA SER A 112 -8.47 7.16 1.75
C SER A 112 -9.80 6.41 1.65
N CYS A 113 -10.71 6.77 0.74
CA CYS A 113 -12.03 6.14 0.63
C CYS A 113 -11.91 4.63 0.35
N ASP A 114 -11.13 4.24 -0.67
CA ASP A 114 -10.96 2.83 -1.03
C ASP A 114 -10.30 2.03 0.09
N GLU A 115 -9.25 2.59 0.69
CA GLU A 115 -8.43 1.94 1.71
C GLU A 115 -9.20 1.74 3.01
N CYS A 116 -10.07 2.69 3.36
CA CYS A 116 -10.99 2.56 4.49
C CYS A 116 -12.11 1.56 4.21
N ILE A 117 -12.68 1.55 3.00
CA ILE A 117 -13.77 0.64 2.64
C ILE A 117 -13.28 -0.82 2.51
N LEU A 118 -12.03 -1.01 2.08
CA LEU A 118 -11.39 -2.31 1.92
C LEU A 118 -10.59 -2.77 3.16
N ASP A 119 -10.57 -1.97 4.23
CA ASP A 119 -9.75 -2.18 5.44
C ASP A 119 -8.29 -2.54 5.11
N LEU A 120 -7.69 -1.83 4.15
CA LEU A 120 -6.28 -1.97 3.77
C LEU A 120 -5.39 -1.33 4.85
N TYR A 121 -5.19 -2.07 5.94
CA TYR A 121 -4.63 -1.52 7.17
C TYR A 121 -3.11 -1.38 7.20
N ALA A 122 -2.39 -2.15 6.40
CA ALA A 122 -0.93 -2.18 6.40
C ALA A 122 -0.39 -1.66 5.06
N ASN A 123 0.31 -0.54 5.10
CA ASN A 123 1.13 -0.06 4.00
C ASN A 123 2.56 -0.57 4.19
N VAL A 124 3.10 -1.28 3.20
CA VAL A 124 4.47 -1.78 3.22
C VAL A 124 5.28 -1.06 2.15
N LEU A 125 6.28 -0.32 2.58
CA LEU A 125 7.17 0.45 1.72
C LEU A 125 8.58 -0.13 1.81
N HIS A 126 9.13 -0.52 0.66
CA HIS A 126 10.48 -1.07 0.58
C HIS A 126 11.43 -0.06 -0.07
N CYS A 127 12.33 0.50 0.73
CA CYS A 127 13.42 1.35 0.27
C CYS A 127 14.68 0.50 0.09
N ILE A 128 15.08 0.25 -1.16
CA ILE A 128 16.35 -0.39 -1.47
C ILE A 128 17.18 0.52 -2.37
N THR A 129 18.49 0.60 -2.11
CA THR A 129 19.44 1.19 -3.05
C THR A 129 19.56 0.31 -4.30
N ILE A 130 19.20 0.86 -5.46
CA ILE A 130 19.46 0.21 -6.75
C ILE A 130 20.94 0.44 -7.10
N PRO A 131 21.76 -0.63 -7.29
CA PRO A 131 23.21 -0.50 -7.42
C PRO A 131 23.63 0.29 -8.67
N THR A 132 22.80 0.31 -9.71
CA THR A 132 23.06 1.03 -10.97
C THR A 132 22.69 2.51 -10.90
N VAL A 133 21.96 2.95 -9.86
CA VAL A 133 21.48 4.33 -9.73
C VAL A 133 22.40 5.10 -8.78
N PRO A 134 23.10 6.16 -9.25
CA PRO A 134 23.98 6.94 -8.38
C PRO A 134 23.15 7.64 -7.30
N SER A 135 23.49 7.39 -6.03
CA SER A 135 22.83 7.96 -4.88
C SER A 135 23.85 8.36 -3.81
N LYS A 136 23.50 9.37 -3.00
CA LYS A 136 24.37 9.86 -1.92
C LYS A 136 24.62 8.80 -0.85
N HIS A 137 23.59 8.01 -0.55
CA HIS A 137 23.62 6.96 0.46
C HIS A 137 23.58 5.59 -0.23
N LYS A 138 24.50 4.71 0.15
CA LYS A 138 24.64 3.36 -0.42
C LYS A 138 24.19 2.31 0.59
N ASP A 139 23.88 1.12 0.08
CA ASP A 139 23.53 -0.06 0.88
C ASP A 139 22.32 0.15 1.81
N ILE A 140 21.31 0.89 1.34
CA ILE A 140 20.03 1.03 2.03
C ILE A 140 19.17 -0.18 1.72
N ASP A 141 18.64 -0.82 2.75
CA ASP A 141 17.60 -1.84 2.67
C ASP A 141 16.69 -1.72 3.90
N ILE A 142 15.67 -0.87 3.76
CA ILE A 142 14.73 -0.52 4.82
C ILE A 142 13.32 -0.87 4.36
N VAL A 143 12.61 -1.62 5.20
CA VAL A 143 11.17 -1.83 5.03
C VAL A 143 10.44 -1.02 6.09
N MET A 144 9.53 -0.16 5.65
CA MET A 144 8.66 0.62 6.52
C MET A 144 7.26 0.03 6.45
N ILE A 145 6.69 -0.30 7.61
CA ILE A 145 5.33 -0.78 7.75
C ILE A 145 4.55 0.30 8.48
N ARG A 146 3.47 0.80 7.87
CA ARG A 146 2.65 1.88 8.40
C ARG A 146 1.19 1.47 8.50
N GLU A 147 0.57 1.84 9.61
CA GLU A 147 -0.88 1.73 9.80
C GLU A 147 -1.58 2.80 8.97
N ASN A 148 -2.60 2.42 8.20
CA ASN A 148 -3.24 3.28 7.19
C ASN A 148 -4.73 3.59 7.47
N THR A 149 -5.28 3.22 8.64
CA THR A 149 -6.72 3.42 8.90
C THR A 149 -7.05 4.39 10.02
N GLU A 150 -6.09 4.68 10.90
CA GLU A 150 -6.26 5.51 12.09
C GLU A 150 -5.10 6.51 12.26
N GLY A 151 -5.10 7.24 13.36
CA GLY A 151 -4.09 8.25 13.66
C GLY A 151 -4.39 9.57 12.97
N GLU A 152 -3.59 9.92 11.96
CA GLU A 152 -3.79 11.17 11.20
C GLU A 152 -4.96 11.06 10.22
N TYR A 153 -5.32 9.84 9.83
CA TYR A 153 -6.43 9.57 8.92
C TYR A 153 -7.81 9.67 9.57
N SER A 154 -7.91 9.91 10.88
CA SER A 154 -9.20 10.13 11.53
C SER A 154 -9.86 11.45 11.09
N GLY A 155 -9.08 12.42 10.60
CA GLY A 155 -9.58 13.67 10.00
C GLY A 155 -10.48 14.48 10.93
N LEU A 156 -10.35 14.29 12.25
CA LEU A 156 -11.18 14.95 13.24
C LEU A 156 -10.50 16.24 13.67
N GLU A 157 -10.80 17.31 12.95
CA GLU A 157 -10.25 18.63 13.21
C GLU A 157 -11.39 19.61 13.48
N HIS A 158 -11.23 20.47 14.47
CA HIS A 158 -12.18 21.54 14.75
C HIS A 158 -11.48 22.81 15.18
N GLU A 159 -12.13 23.94 14.90
CA GLU A 159 -11.73 25.24 15.40
C GLU A 159 -12.56 25.56 16.65
N THR A 160 -11.94 25.51 17.82
CA THR A 160 -12.64 25.76 19.10
C THR A 160 -12.95 27.25 19.30
N ALA A 161 -12.08 28.11 18.79
CA ALA A 161 -12.24 29.55 18.75
C ALA A 161 -11.46 30.12 17.55
N PRO A 162 -11.79 31.32 17.04
CA PRO A 162 -11.09 31.92 15.90
C PRO A 162 -9.56 31.92 16.11
N GLY A 163 -8.84 31.16 15.28
CA GLY A 163 -7.39 31.00 15.33
C GLY A 163 -6.86 29.87 16.23
N ILE A 164 -7.72 29.07 16.87
CA ILE A 164 -7.34 27.88 17.64
C ILE A 164 -7.90 26.63 16.95
N VAL A 165 -7.02 25.92 16.25
CA VAL A 165 -7.34 24.67 15.56
C VAL A 165 -6.82 23.49 16.35
N GLU A 166 -7.71 22.55 16.66
CA GLU A 166 -7.41 21.30 17.33
C GLU A 166 -7.54 20.15 16.33
N SER A 167 -6.60 19.21 16.39
CA SER A 167 -6.59 17.99 15.57
C SER A 167 -6.53 16.78 16.48
N LEU A 168 -7.61 15.99 16.48
CA LEU A 168 -7.80 14.82 17.33
C LEU A 168 -7.37 13.56 16.59
N LYS A 169 -6.25 12.98 17.03
CA LYS A 169 -5.72 11.71 16.52
C LYS A 169 -6.28 10.55 17.33
N ILE A 170 -7.08 9.70 16.69
CA ILE A 170 -7.66 8.51 17.33
C ILE A 170 -6.77 7.31 16.99
N VAL A 171 -6.29 6.62 18.02
CA VAL A 171 -5.52 5.38 17.86
C VAL A 171 -6.06 4.34 18.83
N THR A 172 -6.46 3.19 18.30
CA THR A 172 -7.04 2.08 19.08
C THR A 172 -6.03 0.96 19.29
N ARG A 173 -6.13 0.31 20.46
CA ARG A 173 -5.27 -0.82 20.84
C ARG A 173 -5.38 -1.98 19.84
N THR A 174 -6.60 -2.31 19.40
CA THR A 174 -6.85 -3.40 18.46
C THR A 174 -6.12 -3.20 17.12
N LYS A 175 -6.10 -1.97 16.61
CA LYS A 175 -5.41 -1.64 15.35
C LYS A 175 -3.90 -1.54 15.48
N ILE A 176 -3.39 -1.10 16.63
CA ILE A 176 -1.96 -1.20 16.92
C ILE A 176 -1.53 -2.67 17.02
N GLU A 177 -2.30 -3.51 17.71
CA GLU A 177 -1.95 -4.92 17.88
C GLU A 177 -1.92 -5.68 16.55
N ARG A 178 -2.87 -5.45 15.64
CA ARG A 178 -2.86 -6.10 14.32
C ARG A 178 -1.66 -5.69 13.47
N ILE A 179 -1.28 -4.40 13.46
CA ILE A 179 -0.14 -3.93 12.66
C ILE A 179 1.19 -4.39 13.27
N ALA A 180 1.28 -4.44 14.61
CA ALA A 180 2.44 -4.98 15.30
C ALA A 180 2.64 -6.47 14.97
N ARG A 181 1.57 -7.28 15.05
CA ARG A 181 1.60 -8.71 14.66
C ARG A 181 2.04 -8.87 13.21
N PHE A 182 1.44 -8.11 12.29
CA PHE A 182 1.82 -8.13 10.89
C PHE A 182 3.31 -7.78 10.68
N ALA A 183 3.83 -6.78 11.39
CA ALA A 183 5.24 -6.39 11.30
C ALA A 183 6.19 -7.50 11.81
N PHE A 184 5.85 -8.18 12.90
CA PHE A 184 6.63 -9.31 13.41
C PHE A 184 6.56 -10.52 12.47
N GLU A 185 5.38 -10.87 11.97
CA GLU A 185 5.20 -11.95 10.99
C GLU A 185 5.97 -11.69 9.71
N TYR A 186 5.91 -10.44 9.21
CA TYR A 186 6.71 -9.99 8.08
C TYR A 186 8.21 -10.19 8.39
N ALA A 187 8.71 -9.69 9.51
CA ALA A 187 10.11 -9.82 9.85
C ALA A 187 10.59 -11.28 9.95
N ILE A 188 9.79 -12.18 10.54
CA ILE A 188 10.08 -13.62 10.60
C ILE A 188 10.13 -14.21 9.18
N GLN A 189 9.14 -13.89 8.34
CA GLN A 189 9.04 -14.42 6.98
C GLN A 189 10.19 -13.99 6.07
N TYR A 190 10.70 -12.77 6.27
CA TYR A 190 11.78 -12.18 5.47
C TYR A 190 13.15 -12.23 6.18
N ASP A 191 13.29 -13.01 7.26
CA ASP A 191 14.53 -13.21 8.03
C ASP A 191 15.20 -11.89 8.46
N ARG A 192 14.38 -10.92 8.88
CA ARG A 192 14.84 -9.61 9.36
C ARG A 192 15.12 -9.68 10.86
N LYS A 193 16.39 -9.45 11.22
CA LYS A 193 16.88 -9.57 12.60
C LYS A 193 16.59 -8.38 13.50
N LYS A 194 16.28 -7.21 12.92
CA LYS A 194 16.06 -5.96 13.67
C LYS A 194 14.75 -5.34 13.26
N ILE A 195 13.88 -5.12 14.25
CA ILE A 195 12.63 -4.38 14.11
C ILE A 195 12.69 -3.25 15.14
N PRO A 196 13.33 -2.12 14.81
CA PRO A 196 13.25 -0.97 15.70
C PRO A 196 11.81 -0.44 15.69
N PRO A 197 11.14 -0.30 16.84
CA PRO A 197 9.88 0.42 16.89
C PRO A 197 10.14 1.88 16.52
N PHE A 198 9.62 2.31 15.37
CA PHE A 198 9.65 3.72 14.99
C PHE A 198 8.39 4.41 15.51
N THR A 199 8.30 4.53 16.84
CA THR A 199 7.26 5.31 17.50
C THR A 199 7.87 6.60 18.03
N ARG A 200 7.71 7.69 17.28
CA ARG A 200 7.75 9.04 17.86
C ARG A 200 6.32 9.44 18.23
N LEU A 201 5.65 8.61 19.01
CA LEU A 201 4.46 9.04 19.70
C LEU A 201 4.95 9.79 20.93
N ILE A 202 4.65 11.09 20.97
CA ILE A 202 4.76 11.93 22.15
C ILE A 202 3.78 11.34 23.18
N TYR A 203 4.21 10.33 23.91
CA TYR A 203 3.64 9.95 25.19
C TYR A 203 4.75 10.12 26.21
N LYS A 204 4.77 11.32 26.79
CA LYS A 204 5.36 11.57 28.10
C LYS A 204 4.45 10.88 29.15
N SER A 205 4.30 9.54 29.06
CA SER A 205 3.56 8.69 30.00
C SER A 205 3.78 7.18 29.68
N TRP A 206 4.99 6.80 29.30
CA TRP A 206 5.46 5.40 29.39
C TRP A 206 6.63 5.36 30.39
N GLU A 207 6.40 5.91 31.58
CA GLU A 207 6.96 5.37 32.82
C GLU A 207 5.81 4.66 33.49
N MET A 208 5.74 3.33 33.36
CA MET A 208 5.17 2.41 34.34
C MET A 208 5.51 0.99 33.87
N ASP A 209 6.55 0.46 34.51
CA ASP A 209 6.62 -0.90 35.04
C ASP A 209 6.14 -2.05 34.16
N CYS A 210 7.09 -2.73 33.53
CA CYS A 210 7.08 -4.19 33.45
C CYS A 210 8.50 -4.68 33.77
N PHE A 211 8.63 -5.21 34.99
CA PHE A 211 9.60 -6.24 35.36
C PHE A 211 9.51 -7.46 34.44
#